data_AF-A0A8J4LBT7-F1
#
_entry.id   AF-A0A8J4LBT7-F1
#
_cell.length_a   1.000
_cell.length_b   1.000
_cell.length_c   1.000
_cell.angle_alpha   90.00
_cell.angle_beta   90.00
_cell.angle_gamma   90.00
#
_symmetry.space_group_name_H-M   'P 1'
#
loop_
_entity.id
_entity.type
_entity.pdbx_description
1 polymer ?
#
loop_
_entity_poly.entity_id
_entity_poly.type
_entity_poly.pdbx_seq_one_letter_code
_entity_poly.pdbx_strand_id
1 'polypeptide(L)'
;REALGRGAASLSLGEGKATLQLREEARCSDLDLFKLPIAEARSQLQALVFGMAGRVESLERRLEGSGGGGVGRGKGGSSLPPSWYHPPPPKADPSPRKNRGAGSALPAKRKIPGESLINPGFKSKKAPSGVDFEDS
;
A
#
# COMPACT_ATOMS: atom_id res chain seq x y z
N ARG A 1 -1.65 15.79 -27.34
CA ARG A 1 -1.73 15.90 -25.86
C ARG A 1 -3.02 16.58 -25.42
N GLU A 2 -3.37 17.71 -26.02
CA GLU A 2 -4.61 18.43 -25.73
C GLU A 2 -5.87 17.56 -25.88
N ALA A 3 -6.01 16.82 -27.00
CA ALA A 3 -7.13 15.90 -27.20
C ALA A 3 -7.29 14.87 -26.07
N LEU A 4 -6.18 14.35 -25.51
CA LEU A 4 -6.22 13.41 -24.38
C LEU A 4 -6.68 14.11 -23.09
N GLY A 5 -6.19 15.33 -22.83
CA GLY A 5 -6.59 16.11 -21.65
C GLY A 5 -8.05 16.53 -21.66
N ARG A 6 -8.65 16.69 -22.85
CA ARG A 6 -10.07 17.03 -23.03
C ARG A 6 -10.99 15.80 -23.17
N GLY A 7 -10.45 14.58 -23.13
CA GLY A 7 -11.24 13.36 -23.37
C GLY A 7 -11.75 13.20 -24.80
N ALA A 8 -11.11 13.86 -25.78
CA ALA A 8 -11.47 13.88 -27.18
C ALA A 8 -10.68 12.84 -28.03
N ALA A 9 -10.19 11.79 -27.39
CA ALA A 9 -9.49 10.69 -28.04
C ALA A 9 -10.33 9.40 -27.97
N SER A 10 -10.44 8.68 -29.07
CA SER A 10 -11.12 7.37 -29.11
C SER A 10 -10.25 6.33 -29.81
N LEU A 11 -10.26 5.10 -29.27
CA LEU A 11 -9.53 3.97 -29.82
C LEU A 11 -10.51 2.91 -30.30
N SER A 12 -10.31 2.41 -31.51
CA SER A 12 -11.04 1.27 -32.07
C SER A 12 -10.05 0.16 -32.44
N LEU A 13 -10.45 -1.09 -32.23
CA LEU A 13 -9.66 -2.26 -32.56
C LEU A 13 -10.32 -2.98 -33.74
N GLY A 14 -9.58 -3.13 -34.82
CA GLY A 14 -9.97 -3.91 -35.99
C GLY A 14 -9.15 -5.19 -36.09
N GLU A 15 -9.34 -5.90 -37.20
CA GLU A 15 -8.55 -7.09 -37.52
C GLU A 15 -7.16 -6.66 -38.01
N GLY A 16 -6.12 -7.01 -37.26
CA GLY A 16 -4.72 -6.73 -37.60
C GLY A 16 -4.23 -5.29 -37.34
N LYS A 17 -5.13 -4.33 -37.08
CA LYS A 17 -4.77 -2.95 -36.72
C LYS A 17 -5.72 -2.33 -35.70
N ALA A 18 -5.27 -1.27 -35.04
CA ALA A 18 -6.12 -0.38 -34.26
C ALA A 18 -6.07 1.03 -34.84
N THR A 19 -7.13 1.81 -34.68
CA THR A 19 -7.17 3.20 -35.15
C THR A 19 -7.43 4.12 -33.96
N LEU A 20 -6.51 5.06 -33.72
CA LEU A 20 -6.62 6.11 -32.72
C LEU A 20 -7.12 7.38 -33.40
N GLN A 21 -8.30 7.85 -33.02
CA GLN A 21 -8.87 9.11 -33.48
C GLN A 21 -8.64 10.18 -32.43
N LEU A 22 -8.06 11.30 -32.85
CA LEU A 22 -7.87 12.49 -32.02
C LEU A 22 -8.74 13.60 -32.59
N ARG A 23 -9.78 13.97 -31.85
CA ARG A 23 -10.67 15.07 -32.21
C ARG A 23 -10.15 16.36 -31.59
N GLU A 24 -9.93 17.33 -32.45
CA GLU A 24 -9.67 18.71 -32.12
C GLU A 24 -10.80 19.56 -32.72
N GLU A 25 -11.10 20.70 -32.12
CA GLU A 25 -12.32 21.50 -32.31
C GLU A 25 -12.80 21.65 -33.78
N ALA A 26 -11.87 21.68 -34.74
CA ALA A 26 -12.19 21.70 -36.18
C ALA A 26 -11.47 20.63 -37.03
N ARG A 27 -10.74 19.69 -36.41
CA ARG A 27 -9.90 18.70 -37.11
C ARG A 27 -10.02 17.32 -36.47
N CYS A 28 -10.14 16.29 -37.29
CA CYS A 28 -10.00 14.90 -36.85
C CYS A 28 -8.70 14.36 -37.44
N SER A 29 -7.85 13.78 -36.58
CA SER A 29 -6.66 13.07 -37.01
C SER A 29 -6.79 11.61 -36.65
N ASP A 30 -6.60 10.74 -37.64
CA ASP A 30 -6.66 9.31 -37.48
C ASP A 30 -5.26 8.72 -37.60
N LEU A 31 -4.88 7.89 -36.65
CA LEU A 31 -3.60 7.21 -36.63
C LEU A 31 -3.82 5.70 -36.62
N ASP A 32 -3.32 5.04 -37.66
CA ASP A 32 -3.29 3.58 -37.71
C ASP A 32 -2.13 3.04 -36.86
N LEU A 33 -2.46 2.10 -35.99
CA LEU A 33 -1.57 1.44 -35.05
C LEU A 33 -1.47 -0.04 -35.43
N PHE A 34 -0.24 -0.53 -35.55
CA PHE A 34 0.04 -1.92 -35.85
C PHE A 34 0.69 -2.62 -34.66
N LYS A 35 0.50 -3.93 -34.59
CA LYS A 35 1.05 -4.74 -33.50
C LYS A 35 2.57 -4.80 -33.62
N LEU A 36 3.26 -4.45 -32.53
CA LEU A 36 4.69 -4.63 -32.41
C LEU A 36 5.06 -6.12 -32.29
N PRO A 37 6.26 -6.53 -32.75
CA PRO A 37 6.80 -7.86 -32.47
C PRO A 37 6.83 -8.15 -30.96
N ILE A 38 6.60 -9.41 -30.56
CA ILE A 38 6.42 -9.78 -29.14
C ILE A 38 7.63 -9.40 -28.29
N ALA A 39 8.86 -9.60 -28.82
CA ALA A 39 10.08 -9.26 -28.10
C ALA A 39 10.18 -7.76 -27.82
N GLU A 40 9.88 -6.91 -28.79
CA GLU A 40 9.90 -5.46 -28.65
C GLU A 40 8.76 -4.98 -27.73
N ALA A 41 7.55 -5.49 -27.94
CA ALA A 41 6.39 -5.18 -27.11
C ALA A 41 6.66 -5.46 -25.63
N ARG A 42 7.32 -6.58 -25.31
CA ARG A 42 7.68 -6.94 -23.94
C ARG A 42 8.60 -5.89 -23.30
N SER A 43 9.68 -5.52 -23.99
CA SER A 43 10.62 -4.52 -23.48
C SER A 43 9.96 -3.15 -23.31
N GLN A 44 9.14 -2.73 -24.27
CA GLN A 44 8.40 -1.47 -24.22
C GLN A 44 7.39 -1.45 -23.05
N LEU A 45 6.67 -2.54 -22.83
CA LEU A 45 5.72 -2.67 -21.72
C LEU A 45 6.43 -2.63 -20.36
N GLN A 46 7.56 -3.32 -20.21
CA GLN A 46 8.35 -3.26 -18.97
C GLN A 46 8.82 -1.83 -18.68
N ALA A 47 9.43 -1.15 -19.66
CA ALA A 47 9.88 0.22 -19.53
C ALA A 47 8.72 1.18 -19.21
N LEU A 48 7.57 1.01 -19.86
CA LEU A 48 6.38 1.82 -19.61
C LEU A 48 5.85 1.64 -18.18
N VAL A 49 5.73 0.40 -17.70
CA VAL A 49 5.21 0.11 -16.35
C VAL A 49 6.12 0.70 -15.27
N PHE A 50 7.44 0.46 -15.35
CA PHE A 50 8.38 1.03 -14.38
C PHE A 50 8.45 2.56 -14.48
N GLY A 51 8.42 3.11 -15.69
CA GLY A 51 8.37 4.55 -15.90
C GLY A 51 7.10 5.21 -15.37
N MET A 52 5.94 4.55 -15.47
CA MET A 52 4.70 5.02 -14.86
C MET A 52 4.78 5.02 -13.34
N ALA A 53 5.28 3.95 -12.73
CA ALA A 53 5.45 3.87 -11.28
C ALA A 53 6.32 5.02 -10.75
N GLY A 54 7.49 5.25 -11.36
CA GLY A 54 8.36 6.36 -10.98
C GLY A 54 7.74 7.74 -11.18
N ARG A 55 6.94 7.93 -12.25
CA ARG A 55 6.21 9.18 -12.47
C ARG A 55 5.12 9.42 -11.43
N VAL A 56 4.34 8.39 -11.07
CA VAL A 56 3.29 8.49 -10.04
C VAL A 56 3.93 8.87 -8.71
N GLU A 57 4.97 8.16 -8.30
CA GLU A 57 5.70 8.42 -7.05
C GLU A 57 6.28 9.85 -7.00
N SER A 58 6.81 10.34 -8.14
CA SER A 58 7.30 11.72 -8.26
C SER A 58 6.17 12.74 -8.18
N LEU A 59 5.03 12.48 -8.81
CA LEU A 59 3.86 13.35 -8.79
C LEU A 59 3.25 13.44 -7.39
N GLU A 60 3.16 12.32 -6.68
CA GLU A 60 2.69 12.25 -5.29
C GLU A 60 3.56 13.11 -4.37
N ARG A 61 4.90 12.96 -4.43
CA ARG A 61 5.83 13.80 -3.65
C ARG A 61 5.70 15.30 -3.96
N ARG A 62 5.49 15.65 -5.23
CA ARG A 62 5.29 17.06 -5.64
C ARG A 62 3.96 17.62 -5.16
N LEU A 63 2.92 16.80 -5.12
CA LEU A 63 1.61 17.18 -4.61
C LEU A 63 1.69 17.44 -3.09
N GLU A 64 2.38 16.58 -2.35
CA GLU A 64 2.64 16.76 -0.90
C GLU A 64 3.40 18.06 -0.61
N GLY A 65 4.45 18.35 -1.40
CA GLY A 65 5.24 19.58 -1.26
C GLY A 65 4.51 20.86 -1.66
N SER A 66 3.45 20.76 -2.48
CA SER A 66 2.67 21.90 -2.97
C SER A 66 1.50 22.28 -2.04
N GLY A 67 1.14 21.43 -1.07
CA GLY A 67 0.07 21.66 -0.11
C GLY A 67 0.43 22.55 1.10
N GLY A 68 1.65 23.08 1.15
CA GLY A 68 2.19 23.82 2.30
C GLY A 68 2.21 25.35 2.18
N GLY A 69 1.34 25.96 1.38
CA GLY A 69 1.41 27.39 1.07
C GLY A 69 0.05 28.06 1.01
N GLY A 70 -0.63 28.25 2.15
CA GLY A 70 -1.74 29.21 2.20
C GLY A 70 -2.83 28.98 3.24
N VAL A 71 -2.51 28.96 4.53
CA VAL A 71 -3.31 29.66 5.57
C VAL A 71 -2.34 30.11 6.66
N GLY A 72 -2.17 31.42 6.82
CA GLY A 72 -1.44 31.97 7.95
C GLY A 72 -2.24 31.85 9.25
N ARG A 73 -1.60 31.38 10.32
CA ARG A 73 -1.47 32.02 11.65
C ARG A 73 -1.24 30.96 12.73
N GLY A 74 -0.12 31.12 13.44
CA GLY A 74 0.17 30.41 14.68
C GLY A 74 1.66 30.14 14.86
N LYS A 75 2.40 31.13 15.38
CA LYS A 75 3.69 30.86 16.03
C LYS A 75 3.46 29.81 17.12
N GLY A 76 4.10 28.65 17.01
CA GLY A 76 4.29 27.74 18.14
C GLY A 76 4.11 26.26 17.78
N GLY A 77 5.21 25.50 17.81
CA GLY A 77 5.17 24.06 18.00
C GLY A 77 5.67 23.20 16.84
N SER A 78 6.96 22.87 16.91
CA SER A 78 7.53 21.54 16.59
C SER A 78 6.85 20.70 15.50
N SER A 79 7.42 20.72 14.30
CA SER A 79 7.20 19.72 13.24
C SER A 79 7.58 18.31 13.71
N LEU A 80 6.61 17.40 13.80
CA LEU A 80 6.83 15.94 13.82
C LEU A 80 6.08 15.31 12.63
N PRO A 81 6.68 14.33 11.92
CA PRO A 81 6.02 13.62 10.81
C PRO A 81 4.95 12.63 11.34
N PRO A 82 4.00 12.16 10.48
CA PRO A 82 2.99 11.21 10.89
C PRO A 82 3.61 9.81 11.03
N SER A 83 4.12 9.51 12.23
CA SER A 83 4.58 8.17 12.59
C SER A 83 3.36 7.30 12.89
N TRP A 84 3.07 6.37 11.98
CA TRP A 84 2.18 5.26 12.26
C TRP A 84 2.73 4.49 13.47
N TYR A 85 1.95 4.51 14.54
CA TYR A 85 2.08 3.84 15.83
C TYR A 85 3.13 2.70 15.91
N HIS A 86 4.29 3.04 16.47
CA HIS A 86 5.10 2.13 17.29
C HIS A 86 5.39 2.82 18.62
N PRO A 87 4.98 2.28 19.79
CA PRO A 87 5.45 2.81 21.06
C PRO A 87 6.97 2.58 21.18
N PRO A 88 7.76 3.58 21.58
CA PRO A 88 9.20 3.41 21.77
C PRO A 88 9.48 2.45 22.93
N PRO A 89 10.59 1.68 22.89
CA PRO A 89 11.02 0.89 24.05
C PRO A 89 11.31 1.82 25.23
N PRO A 90 11.05 1.39 26.48
CA PRO A 90 11.38 2.18 27.65
C PRO A 90 12.89 2.42 27.69
N LYS A 91 13.29 3.69 27.71
CA LYS A 91 14.69 4.10 27.92
C LYS A 91 15.09 3.62 29.32
N ALA A 92 16.10 2.75 29.40
CA ALA A 92 16.75 2.43 30.65
C ALA A 92 17.48 3.69 31.13
N ASP A 93 16.97 4.29 32.21
CA ASP A 93 17.62 5.40 32.91
C ASP A 93 18.68 4.82 33.86
N PRO A 94 19.99 5.05 33.68
CA PRO A 94 21.00 4.62 34.62
C PRO A 94 21.15 5.67 35.72
N SER A 95 20.17 5.75 36.63
CA SER A 95 20.29 6.55 37.84
C SER A 95 20.43 5.63 39.07
N PRO A 96 21.63 5.52 39.67
CA PRO A 96 21.86 4.63 40.80
C PRO A 96 21.47 5.34 42.09
N ARG A 97 20.19 5.27 42.50
CA ARG A 97 19.79 5.72 43.85
C ARG A 97 18.77 4.80 44.51
N LYS A 98 19.32 3.95 45.38
CA LYS A 98 18.95 3.76 46.79
C LYS A 98 17.62 3.05 47.09
N ASN A 99 17.79 1.78 47.46
CA ASN A 99 16.91 0.89 48.22
C ASN A 99 15.83 1.58 49.08
N ARG A 100 14.56 1.18 48.87
CA ARG A 100 13.58 0.91 49.93
C ARG A 100 12.30 0.30 49.34
N GLY A 101 11.81 -0.77 49.99
CA GLY A 101 10.38 -1.08 50.03
C GLY A 101 9.96 -2.32 49.25
N ALA A 102 9.62 -3.36 50.02
CA ALA A 102 9.01 -4.61 49.60
C ALA A 102 7.78 -4.47 48.68
N GLY A 103 7.67 -5.38 47.70
CA GLY A 103 6.46 -5.54 46.88
C GLY A 103 6.60 -6.64 45.81
N SER A 104 6.24 -7.87 46.19
CA SER A 104 5.81 -9.02 45.37
C SER A 104 6.49 -9.27 44.00
N ALA A 105 7.40 -10.25 43.96
CA ALA A 105 7.86 -10.87 42.72
C ALA A 105 6.81 -11.86 42.20
N LEU A 106 6.11 -11.51 41.11
CA LEU A 106 5.40 -12.48 40.29
C LEU A 106 6.18 -12.69 38.99
N PRO A 107 6.43 -13.95 38.57
CA PRO A 107 7.24 -14.23 37.40
C PRO A 107 6.54 -13.68 36.14
N ALA A 108 7.32 -13.03 35.27
CA ALA A 108 6.85 -12.53 33.99
C ALA A 108 6.15 -13.67 33.21
N LYS A 109 4.83 -13.59 33.06
CA LYS A 109 4.07 -14.56 32.27
C LYS A 109 4.54 -14.50 30.82
N ARG A 110 5.20 -15.58 30.39
CA ARG A 110 5.61 -15.81 29.00
C ARG A 110 4.33 -15.84 28.15
N LYS A 111 4.26 -14.99 27.11
CA LYS A 111 3.17 -15.00 26.14
C LYS A 111 3.16 -16.35 25.42
N ILE A 112 2.11 -17.13 25.62
CA ILE A 112 1.93 -18.42 24.95
C ILE A 112 1.35 -18.12 23.55
N PRO A 113 1.99 -18.60 22.46
CA PRO A 113 1.46 -18.44 21.11
C PRO A 113 0.04 -19.01 21.01
N GLY A 114 -0.93 -18.18 20.59
CA GLY A 114 -2.35 -18.58 20.42
C GLY A 114 -3.33 -17.98 21.43
N GLU A 115 -2.90 -17.20 22.42
CA GLU A 115 -3.82 -16.55 23.38
C GLU A 115 -4.26 -15.13 22.98
N SER A 116 -3.80 -14.61 21.84
CA SER A 116 -4.15 -13.26 21.37
C SER A 116 -5.54 -13.22 20.75
N LEU A 117 -6.37 -12.24 21.09
CA LEU A 117 -7.68 -12.00 20.43
C LEU A 117 -7.55 -11.79 18.91
N ILE A 118 -6.41 -11.27 18.47
CA ILE A 118 -6.13 -10.99 17.06
C ILE A 118 -5.63 -12.25 16.33
N ASN A 119 -5.08 -13.22 17.06
CA ASN A 119 -4.68 -14.51 16.53
C ASN A 119 -4.92 -15.60 17.60
N PRO A 120 -6.16 -16.10 17.71
CA PRO A 120 -6.59 -16.98 18.81
C PRO A 120 -6.01 -18.39 18.76
N GLY A 121 -4.97 -18.62 17.95
CA GLY A 121 -4.35 -19.93 17.75
C GLY A 121 -5.29 -20.90 17.04
N PHE A 122 -4.71 -21.89 16.36
CA PHE A 122 -5.48 -22.96 15.75
C PHE A 122 -5.88 -23.97 16.83
N LYS A 123 -7.15 -23.97 17.26
CA LYS A 123 -7.67 -25.00 18.18
C LYS A 123 -7.81 -26.30 17.39
N SER A 124 -7.08 -27.35 17.78
CA SER A 124 -7.23 -28.65 17.14
C SER A 124 -8.66 -29.16 17.34
N LYS A 125 -9.31 -29.53 16.23
CA LYS A 125 -10.63 -30.15 16.27
C LYS A 125 -10.41 -31.62 16.64
N LYS A 126 -10.99 -32.07 17.76
CA LYS A 126 -10.93 -33.48 18.17
C LYS A 126 -11.59 -34.33 17.07
N ALA A 127 -10.97 -35.45 16.69
CA ALA A 127 -11.55 -36.36 15.72
C ALA A 127 -12.90 -36.89 16.25
N PRO A 128 -13.92 -37.06 15.40
CA PRO A 128 -15.19 -37.64 15.83
C PRO A 128 -14.94 -39.05 16.37
N SER A 129 -15.24 -39.26 17.65
CA SER A 129 -15.34 -40.60 18.22
C SER A 129 -16.61 -41.22 17.66
N GLY A 130 -16.47 -42.31 16.91
CA GLY A 130 -17.60 -43.07 16.41
C GLY A 130 -18.52 -43.53 17.53
N VAL A 131 -19.78 -43.79 17.19
CA VAL A 131 -20.76 -44.42 18.07
C VAL A 131 -20.55 -45.93 17.95
N ASP A 132 -20.41 -46.63 19.08
CA ASP A 132 -20.30 -48.08 19.12
C ASP A 132 -21.71 -48.68 19.14
N PHE A 133 -22.03 -49.54 18.17
CA PHE A 133 -23.28 -50.27 18.15
C PHE A 133 -22.97 -51.69 18.65
N GLU A 134 -23.37 -52.01 19.89
CA GLU A 134 -23.35 -53.39 20.35
C GLU A 134 -24.33 -54.21 19.48
N ASP A 135 -23.81 -55.25 18.83
CA ASP A 135 -24.61 -56.25 18.13
C ASP A 135 -25.46 -57.03 19.15
N SER A 136 -26.78 -56.98 18.98
CA SER A 136 -27.76 -57.87 19.65
C SER A 136 -28.86 -58.25 18.68
#